data_AF-A0A1U7I2N2-F1
#
_entry.id   AF-A0A1U7I2N2-F1
#
_cell.length_a   1.000
_cell.length_b   1.000
_cell.length_c   1.000
_cell.angle_alpha   90.00
_cell.angle_beta   90.00
_cell.angle_gamma   90.00
#
_symmetry.space_group_name_H-M   'P 1'
#
loop_
_entity.id
_entity.type
_entity.pdbx_description
1 polymer ?
#
loop_
_entity_poly.entity_id
_entity_poly.type
_entity_poly.pdbx_seq_one_letter_code
_entity_poly.pdbx_strand_id
1 'polypeptide(L)'
;MLFSRSSVITFLTLSISAVAIASPRPWLSQTTSPNPNERSNRTNQDVPKWIQKVNLTPAQTQRMQTISSKYRNDISASAKALRQAQFELGQMLGSDASLDSLRQKHRQVEVLKQKVGQLRFESLLEMREVLSPEQRRQVAQNIQNRIKMRKERDSRLLQMQPPQKTQLPD
;
A
#
# COMPACT_ATOMS: atom_id res chain seq x y z
N MET A 1 47.46 26.97 1.46
CA MET A 1 47.01 28.37 1.58
C MET A 1 45.50 28.37 1.57
N LEU A 2 44.89 28.73 2.69
CA LEU A 2 43.46 28.77 2.94
C LEU A 2 42.94 30.16 2.54
N PHE A 3 41.93 30.23 1.68
CA PHE A 3 41.21 31.49 1.45
C PHE A 3 39.73 31.30 1.78
N SER A 4 39.41 31.61 3.03
CA SER A 4 38.08 31.95 3.52
C SER A 4 37.60 33.25 2.87
N ARG A 5 36.48 33.21 2.18
CA ARG A 5 35.76 34.40 1.71
C ARG A 5 34.41 34.48 2.40
N SER A 6 34.41 35.12 3.55
CA SER A 6 33.23 35.60 4.26
C SER A 6 32.68 36.80 3.48
N SER A 7 31.49 36.69 2.89
CA SER A 7 30.86 37.81 2.19
C SER A 7 29.59 38.25 2.91
N VAL A 8 29.75 39.41 3.52
CA VAL A 8 28.82 40.40 4.09
C VAL A 8 27.34 40.23 3.74
N ILE A 9 26.53 40.20 4.80
CA ILE A 9 25.08 40.27 4.81
C ILE A 9 24.64 41.70 4.49
N THR A 10 23.91 41.88 3.38
CA THR A 10 23.24 43.15 3.08
C THR A 10 21.74 42.97 3.34
N PHE A 11 21.25 43.55 4.43
CA PHE A 11 19.83 43.69 4.70
C PHE A 11 19.28 44.85 3.85
N LEU A 12 18.51 44.54 2.81
CA LEU A 12 17.68 45.51 2.10
C LEU A 12 16.22 45.29 2.52
N THR A 13 15.77 46.04 3.52
CA THR A 13 14.36 46.10 3.90
C THR A 13 13.64 47.06 2.96
N LEU A 14 12.80 46.52 2.06
CA LEU A 14 11.86 47.31 1.29
C LEU A 14 10.44 47.06 1.82
N SER A 15 9.76 48.17 2.10
CA SER A 15 8.51 48.27 2.81
C SER A 15 7.32 48.50 1.87
N ILE A 16 6.14 48.07 2.33
CA ILE A 16 4.78 48.53 2.00
C ILE A 16 4.11 47.88 0.77
N SER A 17 3.07 47.08 1.02
CA SER A 17 1.68 47.49 0.76
C SER A 17 0.68 46.50 1.35
N ALA A 18 -0.34 47.06 2.01
CA ALA A 18 -1.46 46.34 2.60
C ALA A 18 -2.29 45.63 1.52
N VAL A 19 -2.54 44.34 1.70
CA VAL A 19 -3.60 43.64 0.98
C VAL A 19 -4.83 43.63 1.88
N ALA A 20 -5.91 44.24 1.40
CA ALA A 20 -7.21 44.19 2.04
C ALA A 20 -7.69 42.73 2.16
N ILE A 21 -8.04 42.32 3.38
CA ILE A 21 -8.61 41.00 3.67
C ILE A 21 -10.06 41.00 3.15
N ALA A 22 -10.28 40.46 1.95
CA ALA A 22 -11.60 40.03 1.53
C ALA A 22 -11.87 38.67 2.18
N SER A 23 -12.77 38.63 3.17
CA SER A 23 -13.18 37.40 3.83
C SER A 23 -14.16 36.60 2.94
N PRO A 24 -13.78 35.43 2.39
CA PRO A 24 -14.74 34.54 1.77
C PRO A 24 -15.62 33.92 2.87
N ARG A 25 -16.94 33.96 2.64
CA ARG A 25 -17.98 33.32 3.46
C ARG A 25 -17.56 31.87 3.81
N PRO A 26 -17.42 31.50 5.10
CA PRO A 26 -17.34 30.10 5.45
C PRO A 26 -18.72 29.51 5.25
N TRP A 27 -18.90 28.77 4.15
CA TRP A 27 -19.94 27.75 4.13
C TRP A 27 -19.76 26.90 5.38
N LEU A 28 -20.82 26.80 6.18
CA LEU A 28 -20.91 25.84 7.28
C LEU A 28 -20.67 24.44 6.70
N SER A 29 -19.41 24.00 6.74
CA SER A 29 -19.14 22.58 6.81
C SER A 29 -19.56 22.20 8.22
N GLN A 30 -20.73 21.59 8.33
CA GLN A 30 -21.06 20.81 9.51
C GLN A 30 -19.94 19.76 9.62
N THR A 31 -18.94 20.05 10.44
CA THR A 31 -18.05 19.04 10.96
C THR A 31 -18.95 18.14 11.79
N THR A 32 -19.46 17.07 11.17
CA THR A 32 -19.99 15.95 11.91
C THR A 32 -18.87 15.52 12.86
N SER A 33 -19.05 15.83 14.15
CA SER A 33 -18.25 15.27 15.22
C SER A 33 -18.09 13.78 14.95
N PRO A 34 -16.86 13.25 14.83
CA PRO A 34 -16.67 11.82 14.71
C PRO A 34 -17.31 11.17 15.94
N ASN A 35 -18.37 10.40 15.72
CA ASN A 35 -19.03 9.65 16.78
C ASN A 35 -17.95 8.78 17.47
N PRO A 36 -17.64 8.99 18.76
CA PRO A 36 -16.59 8.23 19.44
C PRO A 36 -16.89 6.72 19.48
N ASN A 37 -18.15 6.33 19.27
CA ASN A 37 -18.56 4.92 19.27
C ASN A 37 -18.16 4.15 17.99
N GLU A 38 -17.81 4.82 16.89
CA GLU A 38 -17.33 4.14 15.67
C GLU A 38 -15.86 3.67 15.75
N ARG A 39 -15.08 4.14 16.74
CA ARG A 39 -13.70 3.66 16.94
C ARG A 39 -13.62 2.22 17.42
N SER A 40 -14.68 1.69 18.04
CA SER A 40 -14.68 0.34 18.61
C SER A 40 -14.64 -0.77 17.56
N ASN A 41 -15.17 -0.52 16.34
CA ASN A 41 -15.29 -1.54 15.30
C ASN A 41 -14.11 -1.58 14.29
N ARG A 42 -13.14 -0.66 14.42
CA ARG A 42 -11.91 -0.66 13.59
C ARG A 42 -10.82 -1.59 14.10
N THR A 43 -10.93 -2.06 15.34
CA THR A 43 -9.85 -2.77 16.05
C THR A 43 -9.44 -4.07 15.35
N ASN A 44 -10.34 -4.77 14.67
CA ASN A 44 -10.01 -6.03 13.99
C ASN A 44 -9.60 -5.91 12.52
N GLN A 45 -9.64 -4.71 11.94
CA GLN A 45 -9.44 -4.54 10.49
C GLN A 45 -7.96 -4.50 10.09
N ASP A 46 -7.07 -4.22 11.03
CA ASP A 46 -5.63 -4.10 10.78
C ASP A 46 -4.89 -5.43 10.78
N VAL A 47 -5.42 -6.46 11.44
CA VAL A 47 -4.80 -7.79 11.45
C VAL A 47 -5.01 -8.48 10.11
N PRO A 48 -3.96 -9.04 9.47
CA PRO A 48 -4.12 -9.75 8.21
C PRO A 48 -5.16 -10.88 8.28
N LYS A 49 -6.00 -11.01 7.24
CA LYS A 49 -7.05 -12.05 7.16
C LYS A 49 -6.55 -13.50 7.30
N TRP A 50 -5.25 -13.75 7.13
CA TRP A 50 -4.65 -15.08 7.34
C TRP A 50 -4.34 -15.38 8.81
N ILE A 51 -4.23 -14.35 9.66
CA ILE A 51 -4.09 -14.44 11.11
C ILE A 51 -5.44 -14.40 11.82
N GLN A 52 -6.44 -13.69 11.29
CA GLN A 52 -7.76 -13.58 11.94
C GLN A 52 -8.46 -14.93 12.23
N LYS A 53 -8.01 -16.03 11.61
CA LYS A 53 -8.55 -17.38 11.77
C LYS A 53 -7.84 -18.24 12.81
N VAL A 54 -6.83 -17.71 13.51
CA VAL A 54 -6.23 -18.38 14.66
C VAL A 54 -6.81 -17.76 15.94
N ASN A 55 -7.17 -18.60 16.91
CA ASN A 55 -7.76 -18.18 18.18
C ASN A 55 -6.72 -17.39 19.00
N LEU A 56 -6.60 -16.09 18.73
CA LEU A 56 -5.70 -15.18 19.43
C LEU A 56 -6.28 -14.82 20.79
N THR A 57 -5.42 -14.76 21.82
CA THR A 57 -5.81 -14.15 23.09
C THR A 57 -5.96 -12.63 22.93
N PRO A 58 -6.70 -11.94 23.81
CA PRO A 58 -6.81 -10.47 23.76
C PRO A 58 -5.44 -9.76 23.76
N ALA A 59 -4.49 -10.25 24.55
CA ALA A 59 -3.13 -9.73 24.61
C ALA A 59 -2.36 -9.94 23.29
N GLN A 60 -2.50 -11.11 22.66
CA GLN A 60 -1.90 -11.36 21.35
C GLN A 60 -2.52 -10.46 20.28
N THR A 61 -3.85 -10.31 20.28
CA THR A 61 -4.57 -9.43 19.35
C THR A 61 -4.05 -8.00 19.41
N GLN A 62 -3.87 -7.45 20.62
CA GLN A 62 -3.32 -6.10 20.79
C GLN A 62 -1.91 -5.97 20.18
N ARG A 63 -1.03 -6.94 20.46
CA ARG A 63 0.33 -6.95 19.88
C ARG A 63 0.30 -7.07 18.36
N MET A 64 -0.59 -7.90 17.82
CA MET A 64 -0.77 -8.05 16.37
C MET A 64 -1.23 -6.75 15.72
N GLN A 65 -2.13 -5.99 16.34
CA GLN A 65 -2.57 -4.69 15.83
C GLN A 65 -1.41 -3.69 15.81
N THR A 66 -0.60 -3.64 16.87
CA THR A 66 0.59 -2.77 16.93
C THR A 66 1.57 -3.10 15.80
N ILE A 67 1.91 -4.37 15.62
CA ILE A 67 2.80 -4.82 14.53
C ILE A 67 2.17 -4.49 13.17
N SER A 68 0.89 -4.79 12.98
CA SER A 68 0.20 -4.49 11.72
C SER A 68 0.24 -3.00 11.38
N SER A 69 0.00 -2.14 12.38
CA SER A 69 -0.01 -0.69 12.22
C SER A 69 1.38 -0.15 11.88
N LYS A 70 2.43 -0.70 12.47
CA LYS A 70 3.83 -0.35 12.18
C LYS A 70 4.15 -0.50 10.68
N TYR A 71 3.72 -1.60 10.05
CA TYR A 71 4.03 -1.89 8.65
C TYR A 71 3.00 -1.35 7.65
N ARG A 72 1.78 -1.02 8.10
CA ARG A 72 0.64 -0.67 7.25
C ARG A 72 0.95 0.47 6.29
N ASN A 73 1.54 1.56 6.79
CA ASN A 73 1.79 2.76 6.00
C ASN A 73 2.81 2.49 4.88
N ASP A 74 3.92 1.84 5.20
CA ASP A 74 4.99 1.55 4.24
C ASP A 74 4.56 0.54 3.17
N ILE A 75 3.81 -0.48 3.57
CA ILE A 75 3.23 -1.45 2.64
C ILE A 75 2.24 -0.75 1.72
N SER A 76 1.36 0.09 2.27
CA SER A 76 0.34 0.82 1.50
C SER A 76 0.98 1.76 0.47
N ALA A 77 1.94 2.57 0.91
CA ALA A 77 2.68 3.51 0.06
C ALA A 77 3.44 2.77 -1.05
N SER A 78 4.20 1.72 -0.70
CA SER A 78 4.98 0.93 -1.68
C SER A 78 4.07 0.19 -2.66
N ALA A 79 2.93 -0.33 -2.20
CA ALA A 79 1.96 -0.98 -3.07
C ALA A 79 1.25 0.01 -4.01
N LYS A 80 0.97 1.24 -3.55
CA LYS A 80 0.44 2.30 -4.42
C LYS A 80 1.44 2.68 -5.51
N ALA A 81 2.70 2.89 -5.13
CA ALA A 81 3.78 3.17 -6.07
C ALA A 81 3.97 2.03 -7.09
N LEU A 82 3.92 0.76 -6.64
CA LEU A 82 4.01 -0.39 -7.52
C LEU A 82 2.89 -0.41 -8.57
N ARG A 83 1.63 -0.21 -8.16
CA ARG A 83 0.49 -0.17 -9.09
C ARG A 83 0.65 0.96 -10.10
N GLN A 84 1.07 2.13 -9.65
CA GLN A 84 1.31 3.28 -10.53
C GLN A 84 2.41 2.97 -11.56
N ALA A 85 3.54 2.40 -11.12
CA ALA A 85 4.63 2.05 -12.02
C ALA A 85 4.24 0.97 -13.04
N GLN A 86 3.40 0.00 -12.65
CA GLN A 86 2.86 -1.01 -13.54
C GLN A 86 1.90 -0.42 -14.58
N PHE A 87 1.03 0.51 -14.15
CA PHE A 87 0.12 1.22 -15.05
C PHE A 87 0.88 2.06 -16.09
N GLU A 88 1.88 2.82 -15.64
CA GLU A 88 2.73 3.62 -16.53
C GLU A 88 3.52 2.73 -17.49
N LEU A 89 4.09 1.60 -17.04
CA LEU A 89 4.72 0.64 -17.93
C LEU A 89 3.76 0.13 -19.01
N GLY A 90 2.51 -0.17 -18.63
CA GLY A 90 1.46 -0.59 -19.57
C GLY A 90 1.14 0.47 -20.63
N GLN A 91 1.07 1.75 -20.24
CA GLN A 91 0.88 2.85 -21.19
C GLN A 91 2.09 3.03 -22.12
N MET A 92 3.31 2.93 -21.59
CA MET A 92 4.55 3.06 -22.39
C MET A 92 4.67 1.97 -23.46
N LEU A 93 4.13 0.78 -23.22
CA LEU A 93 4.14 -0.30 -24.22
C LEU A 93 3.27 0.01 -25.44
N GLY A 94 2.26 0.87 -25.30
CA GLY A 94 1.40 1.32 -26.40
C GLY A 94 1.82 2.65 -27.02
N SER A 95 2.93 3.24 -26.56
CA SER A 95 3.43 4.53 -27.04
C SER A 95 4.72 4.36 -27.85
N ASP A 96 5.29 5.48 -28.31
CA ASP A 96 6.59 5.59 -28.97
C ASP A 96 7.79 5.59 -27.98
N ALA A 97 7.60 5.09 -26.77
CA ALA A 97 8.65 5.09 -25.74
C ALA A 97 9.85 4.23 -26.17
N SER A 98 11.06 4.73 -25.90
CA SER A 98 12.29 3.98 -26.22
C SER A 98 12.40 2.68 -25.42
N LEU A 99 13.05 1.67 -26.00
CA LEU A 99 13.32 0.38 -25.34
C LEU A 99 14.06 0.55 -24.00
N ASP A 100 14.97 1.52 -23.91
CA ASP A 100 15.71 1.77 -22.67
C ASP A 100 14.82 2.38 -21.58
N SER A 101 13.89 3.25 -21.97
CA SER A 101 12.86 3.78 -21.05
C SER A 101 11.97 2.66 -20.52
N LEU A 102 11.54 1.74 -21.38
CA LEU A 102 10.76 0.55 -20.98
C LEU A 102 11.53 -0.34 -20.00
N ARG A 103 12.81 -0.63 -20.27
CA ARG A 103 13.66 -1.41 -19.37
C ARG A 103 13.85 -0.73 -18.03
N GLN A 104 14.07 0.59 -18.02
CA GLN A 104 14.18 1.36 -16.78
C GLN A 104 12.90 1.30 -15.97
N LYS A 105 11.75 1.45 -16.63
CA LYS A 105 10.44 1.37 -15.96
C LYS A 105 10.17 -0.02 -15.40
N HIS A 106 10.51 -1.06 -16.14
CA HIS A 106 10.44 -2.43 -15.66
C HIS A 106 11.33 -2.68 -14.42
N ARG A 107 12.57 -2.16 -14.41
CA ARG A 107 13.43 -2.24 -13.21
C ARG A 107 12.79 -1.56 -12.00
N GLN A 108 12.13 -0.41 -12.19
CA GLN A 108 11.40 0.26 -11.12
C GLN A 108 10.27 -0.62 -10.55
N VAL A 109 9.52 -1.30 -11.43
CA VAL A 109 8.47 -2.25 -11.03
C VAL A 109 9.05 -3.38 -10.18
N GLU A 110 10.16 -3.99 -10.61
CA GLU A 110 10.78 -5.10 -9.86
C GLU A 110 11.32 -4.66 -8.48
N VAL A 111 11.95 -3.49 -8.39
CA VAL A 111 12.40 -2.94 -7.09
C VAL A 111 11.22 -2.70 -6.15
N LEU A 112 10.12 -2.11 -6.63
CA LEU A 112 8.93 -1.86 -5.81
C LEU A 112 8.24 -3.16 -5.37
N LYS A 113 8.21 -4.16 -6.26
CA LYS A 113 7.67 -5.48 -5.96
C LYS A 113 8.48 -6.19 -4.88
N GLN A 114 9.81 -6.15 -4.97
CA GLN A 114 10.70 -6.67 -3.93
C GLN A 114 10.47 -5.94 -2.59
N LYS A 115 10.40 -4.60 -2.60
CA LYS A 115 10.15 -3.80 -1.39
C LYS A 115 8.83 -4.19 -0.69
N VAL A 116 7.74 -4.34 -1.45
CA VAL A 116 6.46 -4.79 -0.90
C VAL A 116 6.57 -6.22 -0.33
N GLY A 117 7.30 -7.10 -1.02
CA GLY A 117 7.58 -8.45 -0.54
C GLY A 117 8.32 -8.46 0.79
N GLN A 118 9.41 -7.68 0.89
CA GLN A 118 10.22 -7.57 2.10
C GLN A 118 9.39 -7.06 3.29
N LEU A 119 8.68 -5.95 3.13
CA LEU A 119 7.86 -5.38 4.21
C LEU A 119 6.81 -6.36 4.74
N ARG A 120 6.20 -7.14 3.86
CA ARG A 120 5.23 -8.18 4.26
C ARG A 120 5.90 -9.34 4.98
N PHE A 121 7.12 -9.70 4.55
CA PHE A 121 7.89 -10.76 5.19
C PHE A 121 8.32 -10.36 6.60
N GLU A 122 8.88 -9.16 6.78
CA GLU A 122 9.26 -8.64 8.10
C GLU A 122 8.05 -8.54 9.05
N SER A 123 6.92 -8.02 8.53
CA SER A 123 5.67 -8.01 9.29
C SER A 123 5.24 -9.41 9.72
N LEU A 124 5.41 -10.42 8.87
CA LEU A 124 5.06 -11.81 9.19
C LEU A 124 6.00 -12.39 10.25
N LEU A 125 7.31 -12.09 10.19
CA LEU A 125 8.28 -12.54 11.18
C LEU A 125 7.97 -11.96 12.57
N GLU A 126 7.68 -10.66 12.68
CA GLU A 126 7.30 -10.06 13.96
C GLU A 126 6.00 -10.65 14.50
N MET A 127 5.01 -10.87 13.65
CA MET A 127 3.75 -11.51 14.05
C MET A 127 3.96 -12.95 14.54
N ARG A 128 4.86 -13.70 13.91
CA ARG A 128 5.20 -15.08 14.30
C ARG A 128 5.70 -15.14 15.75
N GLU A 129 6.47 -14.16 16.20
CA GLU A 129 7.00 -14.12 17.57
C GLU A 129 5.91 -13.95 18.64
N VAL A 130 4.73 -13.45 18.27
CA VAL A 130 3.58 -13.34 19.18
C VAL A 130 2.79 -14.65 19.30
N LEU A 131 2.90 -15.55 18.31
CA LEU A 131 2.13 -16.78 18.20
C LEU A 131 2.76 -17.96 18.95
N SER A 132 1.93 -18.84 19.49
CA SER A 132 2.36 -20.15 19.99
C SER A 132 2.77 -21.09 18.84
N PRO A 133 3.54 -22.15 19.10
CA PRO A 133 3.88 -23.17 18.09
C PRO A 133 2.65 -23.77 17.38
N GLU A 134 1.55 -23.99 18.11
CA GLU A 134 0.27 -24.51 17.60
C GLU A 134 -0.37 -23.49 16.65
N GLN A 135 -0.44 -22.23 17.05
CA GLN A 135 -1.00 -21.16 16.23
C GLN A 135 -0.16 -20.93 14.97
N ARG A 136 1.17 -21.05 15.05
CA ARG A 136 2.07 -20.98 13.87
C ARG A 136 1.76 -22.08 12.85
N ARG A 137 1.47 -23.30 13.32
CA ARG A 137 1.06 -24.42 12.44
C ARG A 137 -0.27 -24.12 11.73
N GLN A 138 -1.26 -23.59 12.45
CA GLN A 138 -2.54 -23.19 11.86
C GLN A 138 -2.37 -22.06 10.82
N VAL A 139 -1.53 -21.08 11.11
CA VAL A 139 -1.16 -20.02 10.17
C VAL A 139 -0.55 -20.60 8.88
N ALA A 140 0.42 -21.53 9.00
CA ALA A 140 1.06 -22.15 7.85
C ALA A 140 0.03 -22.86 6.96
N GLN A 141 -0.91 -23.60 7.57
CA GLN A 141 -2.01 -24.25 6.85
C GLN A 141 -2.90 -23.24 6.13
N ASN A 142 -3.26 -22.13 6.78
CA ASN A 142 -4.06 -21.07 6.19
C ASN A 142 -3.38 -20.43 4.97
N ILE A 143 -2.06 -20.22 5.03
CA ILE A 143 -1.27 -19.70 3.92
C ILE A 143 -1.24 -20.71 2.77
N GLN A 144 -0.97 -21.98 3.04
CA GLN A 144 -0.92 -23.04 2.03
C GLN A 144 -2.27 -23.19 1.30
N ASN A 145 -3.37 -23.19 2.04
CA ASN A 145 -4.72 -23.28 1.47
C ASN A 145 -5.01 -22.10 0.52
N ARG A 146 -4.58 -20.89 0.87
CA ARG A 146 -4.71 -19.72 -0.01
C ARG A 146 -3.90 -19.85 -1.30
N ILE A 147 -2.68 -20.37 -1.20
CA ILE A 147 -1.83 -20.61 -2.37
C ILE A 147 -2.48 -21.64 -3.31
N LYS A 148 -3.01 -22.74 -2.75
CA LYS A 148 -3.75 -23.76 -3.51
C LYS A 148 -4.96 -23.18 -4.24
N MET A 149 -5.82 -22.46 -3.51
CA MET A 149 -7.01 -21.82 -4.11
C MET A 149 -6.65 -20.86 -5.25
N ARG A 150 -5.56 -20.10 -5.10
CA ARG A 150 -5.10 -19.19 -6.16
C ARG A 150 -4.66 -19.97 -7.40
N LYS A 151 -3.86 -21.03 -7.22
CA LYS A 151 -3.41 -21.91 -8.31
C LYS A 151 -4.60 -22.55 -9.03
N GLU A 152 -5.59 -23.06 -8.29
CA GLU A 152 -6.79 -23.68 -8.87
C GLU A 152 -7.64 -22.68 -9.66
N ARG A 153 -7.80 -21.45 -9.16
CA ARG A 153 -8.51 -20.39 -9.88
C ARG A 153 -7.79 -20.06 -11.19
N ASP A 154 -6.47 -19.95 -11.15
CA ASP A 154 -5.66 -19.64 -12.34
C ASP A 154 -5.74 -20.82 -13.35
N SER A 155 -5.72 -22.08 -12.89
CA SER A 155 -5.95 -23.26 -13.72
C SER A 155 -7.35 -23.28 -14.36
N ARG A 156 -8.40 -22.89 -13.62
CA ARG A 156 -9.78 -22.82 -14.14
C ARG A 156 -9.91 -21.80 -15.28
N LEU A 157 -9.24 -20.65 -15.17
CA LEU A 157 -9.21 -19.64 -16.22
C LEU A 157 -8.55 -20.15 -17.51
N LEU A 158 -7.60 -21.07 -17.41
CA LEU A 158 -6.96 -21.70 -18.57
C LEU A 158 -7.82 -22.80 -19.22
N GLN A 159 -8.80 -23.37 -18.50
CA GLN A 159 -9.66 -24.45 -18.98
C GLN A 159 -11.01 -23.97 -19.53
N MET A 160 -11.37 -22.70 -19.32
CA MET A 160 -12.56 -22.11 -19.94
C MET A 160 -12.32 -21.95 -21.45
N GLN A 161 -13.01 -22.74 -22.28
CA GLN A 161 -13.12 -22.47 -23.72
C GLN A 161 -13.82 -21.13 -23.93
N PRO A 162 -13.34 -20.27 -24.86
CA PRO A 162 -14.05 -19.03 -25.18
C PRO A 162 -15.48 -19.39 -25.63
N PRO A 163 -16.49 -18.54 -25.32
CA PRO A 163 -17.85 -18.78 -25.77
C PRO A 163 -17.82 -18.97 -27.29
N GLN A 164 -18.35 -20.12 -27.75
CA GLN A 164 -18.60 -20.35 -29.17
C GLN A 164 -19.42 -19.16 -29.67
N LYS A 165 -18.91 -18.45 -30.68
CA LYS A 165 -19.66 -17.37 -31.32
C LYS A 165 -21.00 -17.95 -31.73
N THR A 166 -22.08 -17.48 -31.11
CA THR A 166 -23.44 -17.76 -31.57
C THR A 166 -23.48 -17.32 -33.03
N GLN A 167 -23.52 -18.29 -33.95
CA GLN A 167 -23.83 -18.02 -35.35
C GLN A 167 -25.21 -17.38 -35.36
N LEU A 168 -25.25 -16.10 -35.75
CA LEU A 168 -26.49 -15.40 -36.03
C LEU A 168 -27.05 -16.06 -37.31
N PRO A 169 -28.29 -16.59 -37.29
CA PRO A 169 -28.90 -17.08 -38.52
C PRO A 169 -29.12 -15.90 -39.47
N ASP A 170 -28.81 -16.14 -40.75
CA ASP A 170 -28.97 -15.19 -41.87
C ASP A 170 -30.40 -14.66 -42.02
#